data_AF-A0AA40MKY7-F1
#
_entry.id   AF-A0AA40MKY7-F1
#
_cell.length_a   1.000
_cell.length_b   1.000
_cell.length_c   1.000
_cell.angle_alpha   90.00
_cell.angle_beta   90.00
_cell.angle_gamma   90.00
#
_symmetry.space_group_name_H-M   'P 1'
#
loop_
_entity.id
_entity.type
_entity.pdbx_description
1 polymer ?
#
loop_
_entity_poly.entity_id
_entity_poly.type
_entity_poly.pdbx_seq_one_letter_code
_entity_poly.pdbx_strand_id
1 'polypeptide(L)'
;AMPVAIQKTLLGQGGVQGLDGETHRHRKQMFMGLMTPERVRALAQLFEAEWRRAVPGWTRKGEIVFYDELHEPLTRAVCAWAGVPLPDDEAGDRAGELRIFEDRHVKLAGQLADRPVARRPLATTTGTWSLPCS
;
A
#
# COMPACT_ATOMS: atom_id res chain seq x y z
N ALA A 1 15.78 6.99 -0.26
CA ALA A 1 15.09 7.13 -1.55
C ALA A 1 14.36 5.82 -1.88
N MET A 2 13.08 5.87 -2.26
CA MET A 2 12.28 4.69 -2.60
C MET A 2 12.53 4.20 -4.03
N PRO A 3 12.63 2.88 -4.29
CA PRO A 3 12.82 2.33 -5.64
C PRO A 3 11.73 2.76 -6.64
N VAL A 4 12.13 3.17 -7.85
CA VAL A 4 11.23 3.67 -8.91
C VAL A 4 10.15 2.66 -9.32
N ALA A 5 10.45 1.37 -9.26
CA ALA A 5 9.49 0.32 -9.59
C ALA A 5 8.31 0.25 -8.59
N ILE A 6 8.53 0.61 -7.32
CA ILE A 6 7.51 0.65 -6.26
C ILE A 6 6.67 1.94 -6.40
N GLN A 7 7.29 3.05 -6.84
CA GLN A 7 6.59 4.30 -7.12
C GLN A 7 5.65 4.17 -8.33
N LYS A 8 6.03 3.43 -9.38
CA LYS A 8 5.21 3.29 -10.59
C LYS A 8 4.01 2.34 -10.45
N THR A 9 3.87 1.66 -9.31
CA THR A 9 2.81 0.68 -9.07
C THR A 9 2.03 1.00 -7.81
N LEU A 10 2.56 0.67 -6.63
CA LEU A 10 1.81 0.68 -5.37
C LEU A 10 1.60 2.09 -4.79
N LEU A 11 2.59 2.96 -4.90
CA LEU A 11 2.58 4.26 -4.20
C LEU A 11 2.17 5.42 -5.11
N GLY A 12 2.16 5.20 -6.42
CA GLY A 12 2.07 6.27 -7.40
C GLY A 12 3.32 7.16 -7.41
N GLN A 13 3.46 7.98 -8.46
CA GLN A 13 4.50 9.01 -8.52
C GLN A 13 4.01 10.28 -7.81
N GLY A 14 4.86 10.87 -6.97
CA GLY A 14 4.52 12.09 -6.23
C GLY A 14 3.63 11.86 -5.00
N GLY A 15 3.48 10.61 -4.56
CA GLY A 15 2.82 10.28 -3.29
C GLY A 15 3.57 10.81 -2.07
N VAL A 16 2.87 10.88 -0.93
CA VAL A 16 3.42 11.39 0.35
C VAL A 16 4.68 10.62 0.79
N GLN A 17 4.81 9.35 0.40
CA GLN A 17 5.90 8.44 0.74
C GLN A 17 7.26 8.87 0.15
N GLY A 18 7.27 9.74 -0.87
CA GLY A 18 8.48 10.25 -1.51
C GLY A 18 8.85 11.68 -1.12
N LEU A 19 8.09 12.32 -0.23
CA LEU A 19 8.33 13.69 0.23
C LEU A 19 9.16 13.67 1.52
N ASP A 20 9.97 14.71 1.72
CA ASP A 20 10.72 14.94 2.95
C ASP A 20 10.37 16.30 3.59
N GLY A 21 10.76 16.48 4.86
CA GLY A 21 10.69 17.77 5.55
C GLY A 21 9.27 18.36 5.71
N GLU A 22 9.15 19.67 5.51
CA GLU A 22 7.87 20.39 5.66
C GLU A 22 6.83 19.97 4.62
N THR A 23 7.25 19.74 3.37
CA THR A 23 6.35 19.28 2.30
C THR A 23 5.70 17.94 2.64
N HIS A 24 6.47 17.02 3.25
CA HIS A 24 5.93 15.77 3.79
C HIS A 24 4.95 16.01 4.94
N ARG A 25 5.31 16.84 5.93
CA ARG A 25 4.45 17.15 7.08
C ARG A 25 3.10 17.70 6.64
N HIS A 26 3.11 18.67 5.73
CA HIS A 26 1.90 19.30 5.20
C HIS A 26 1.00 18.28 4.47
N ARG A 27 1.57 17.47 3.57
CA ARG A 27 0.78 16.44 2.85
C ARG A 27 0.28 15.34 3.80
N LYS A 28 1.06 14.95 4.81
CA LYS A 28 0.68 13.94 5.80
C LYS A 28 -0.46 14.41 6.72
N GLN A 29 -0.51 15.70 7.05
CA GLN A 29 -1.61 16.27 7.82
C GLN A 29 -2.98 16.07 7.14
N MET A 30 -3.03 16.16 5.80
CA MET A 30 -4.24 15.84 5.04
C MET A 30 -4.74 14.40 5.31
N PHE A 31 -3.83 13.41 5.30
CA PHE A 31 -4.17 12.02 5.62
C PHE A 31 -4.61 11.85 7.08
N MET A 32 -3.92 12.52 8.02
CA MET A 32 -4.27 12.44 9.44
C MET A 32 -5.65 13.03 9.73
N GLY A 33 -6.07 14.06 8.98
CA GLY A 33 -7.43 14.61 9.09
C GLY A 33 -8.55 13.61 8.75
N LEU A 34 -8.24 12.56 7.98
CA LEU A 34 -9.20 11.50 7.65
C LEU A 34 -9.25 10.39 8.71
N MET A 35 -8.27 10.31 9.61
CA MET A 35 -8.08 9.22 10.57
C MET A 35 -8.65 9.56 11.96
N THR A 36 -9.73 10.35 12.03
CA THR A 36 -10.40 10.61 13.30
C THR A 36 -11.04 9.33 13.85
N PRO A 37 -11.14 9.14 15.17
CA PRO A 37 -11.75 7.94 15.75
C PRO A 37 -13.15 7.63 15.21
N GLU A 38 -13.93 8.66 14.93
CA GLU A 38 -15.28 8.56 14.36
C GLU A 38 -15.25 8.03 12.93
N ARG A 39 -14.32 8.53 12.10
CA ARG A 39 -14.13 8.08 10.72
C ARG A 39 -13.62 6.66 10.68
N VAL A 40 -12.68 6.28 11.54
CA VAL A 40 -12.19 4.90 11.64
C VAL A 40 -13.30 3.95 12.07
N ARG A 41 -14.13 4.36 13.05
CA ARG A 41 -15.30 3.57 13.47
C ARG A 41 -16.31 3.40 12.34
N ALA A 42 -16.57 4.45 11.57
CA ALA A 42 -17.46 4.37 10.41
C ALA A 42 -16.94 3.37 9.35
N LEU A 43 -15.62 3.34 9.09
CA LEU A 43 -15.03 2.35 8.19
C LEU A 43 -15.22 0.92 8.72
N ALA A 44 -14.98 0.69 10.01
CA ALA A 44 -15.16 -0.62 10.62
C ALA A 44 -16.61 -1.11 10.52
N GLN A 45 -17.60 -0.22 10.73
CA GLN A 45 -19.01 -0.53 10.61
C GLN A 45 -19.42 -0.86 9.16
N LEU A 46 -18.90 -0.10 8.18
CA LEU A 46 -19.14 -0.38 6.76
C LEU A 46 -18.57 -1.74 6.36
N PHE A 47 -17.34 -2.04 6.81
CA PHE A 47 -16.72 -3.33 6.52
C PHE A 47 -17.46 -4.50 7.17
N GLU A 48 -17.91 -4.34 8.43
CA GLU A 48 -18.73 -5.36 9.09
C GLU A 48 -20.03 -5.64 8.32
N ALA A 49 -20.67 -4.61 7.79
CA ALA A 49 -21.88 -4.76 6.97
C ALA A 49 -21.59 -5.54 5.67
N GLU A 50 -20.54 -5.17 4.94
CA GLU A 50 -20.14 -5.85 3.69
C GLU A 50 -19.70 -7.31 3.94
N TRP A 51 -18.99 -7.57 5.03
CA TRP A 51 -18.65 -8.93 5.45
C TRP A 51 -19.91 -9.77 5.66
N ARG A 52 -20.88 -9.27 6.43
CA ARG A 52 -22.15 -9.98 6.69
C ARG A 52 -22.93 -10.23 5.39
N ARG A 53 -22.84 -9.34 4.40
CA ARG A 53 -23.43 -9.53 3.05
C ARG A 53 -22.71 -10.62 2.24
N ALA A 54 -21.40 -10.77 2.41
CA ALA A 54 -20.59 -11.74 1.66
C ALA A 54 -20.74 -13.19 2.19
N VAL A 55 -20.92 -13.36 3.51
CA VAL A 55 -21.02 -14.68 4.18
C VAL A 55 -21.99 -15.66 3.49
N PRO A 56 -23.23 -15.29 3.13
CA PRO A 56 -24.14 -16.21 2.43
C PRO A 56 -23.59 -16.73 1.10
N GLY A 57 -22.80 -15.92 0.39
CA GLY A 57 -22.11 -16.32 -0.83
C GLY A 57 -21.04 -17.37 -0.57
N TRP A 58 -20.23 -17.16 0.48
CA TRP A 58 -19.19 -18.10 0.90
C TRP A 58 -19.76 -19.43 1.35
N THR A 59 -20.86 -19.41 2.11
CA THR A 59 -21.54 -20.65 2.53
C THR A 59 -22.03 -21.46 1.34
N ARG A 60 -22.52 -20.82 0.27
CA ARG A 60 -22.95 -21.52 -0.96
C ARG A 60 -21.77 -22.10 -1.77
N LYS A 61 -20.59 -21.49 -1.70
CA LYS A 61 -19.37 -21.99 -2.36
C LYS A 61 -18.82 -23.26 -1.66
N GLY A 62 -19.15 -23.47 -0.38
CA GLY A 62 -18.70 -24.61 0.42
C GLY A 62 -17.26 -24.46 0.91
N GLU A 63 -16.31 -24.32 -0.03
CA GLU A 63 -14.90 -24.03 0.25
C GLU A 63 -14.51 -22.68 -0.39
N ILE A 64 -13.73 -21.89 0.34
CA ILE A 64 -13.24 -20.59 -0.12
C ILE A 64 -11.77 -20.38 0.26
N VAL A 65 -11.04 -19.63 -0.57
CA VAL A 65 -9.75 -19.06 -0.19
C VAL A 65 -10.01 -17.75 0.54
N PHE A 66 -9.90 -17.77 1.86
CA PHE A 66 -10.29 -16.63 2.70
C PHE A 66 -9.64 -15.30 2.28
N TYR A 67 -8.35 -15.31 1.95
CA TYR A 67 -7.64 -14.11 1.46
C TYR A 67 -8.28 -13.53 0.20
N ASP A 68 -8.67 -14.37 -0.76
CA ASP A 68 -9.25 -13.93 -2.03
C ASP A 68 -10.60 -13.25 -1.81
N GLU A 69 -11.43 -13.82 -0.94
CA GLU A 69 -12.79 -13.35 -0.67
C GLU A 69 -12.85 -12.04 0.14
N LEU A 70 -11.76 -11.62 0.79
CA LEU A 70 -11.74 -10.37 1.58
C LEU A 70 -11.66 -9.10 0.74
N HIS A 71 -11.13 -9.18 -0.49
CA HIS A 71 -10.81 -8.00 -1.29
C HIS A 71 -12.07 -7.23 -1.70
N GLU A 72 -13.14 -7.92 -2.07
CA GLU A 72 -14.38 -7.25 -2.51
C GLU A 72 -15.10 -6.54 -1.35
N PRO A 73 -15.35 -7.17 -0.17
CA PRO A 73 -15.92 -6.46 0.98
C PRO A 73 -15.08 -5.26 1.45
N LEU A 74 -13.75 -5.38 1.43
CA LEU A 74 -12.85 -4.26 1.76
C LEU A 74 -12.97 -3.12 0.75
N THR A 75 -12.99 -3.43 -0.54
CA THR A 75 -13.11 -2.44 -1.63
C THR A 75 -14.42 -1.68 -1.53
N ARG A 76 -15.55 -2.38 -1.33
CA ARG A 76 -16.86 -1.74 -1.15
C ARG A 76 -16.89 -0.82 0.06
N ALA A 77 -16.39 -1.30 1.21
CA ALA A 77 -16.37 -0.53 2.44
C ALA A 77 -15.50 0.73 2.33
N VAL A 78 -14.30 0.64 1.75
CA VAL A 78 -13.40 1.78 1.61
C VAL A 78 -13.90 2.79 0.57
N CYS A 79 -14.50 2.34 -0.54
CA CYS A 79 -15.11 3.23 -1.54
C CYS A 79 -16.25 4.04 -0.91
N ALA A 80 -17.16 3.38 -0.19
CA ALA A 80 -18.24 4.06 0.53
C ALA A 80 -17.68 5.03 1.59
N TRP A 81 -16.66 4.63 2.34
CA TRP A 81 -16.02 5.46 3.36
C TRP A 81 -15.32 6.69 2.79
N ALA A 82 -14.68 6.55 1.62
CA ALA A 82 -13.97 7.61 0.92
C ALA A 82 -14.88 8.51 0.07
N GLY A 83 -16.17 8.19 -0.03
CA GLY A 83 -17.12 8.92 -0.88
C GLY A 83 -16.92 8.68 -2.37
N VAL A 84 -16.33 7.55 -2.75
CA VAL A 84 -16.11 7.14 -4.15
C VAL A 84 -17.29 6.28 -4.59
N PRO A 85 -18.07 6.70 -5.62
CA PRO A 85 -19.14 5.89 -6.17
C PRO A 85 -18.59 4.58 -6.74
N LEU A 86 -19.16 3.45 -6.32
CA LEU A 86 -18.80 2.13 -6.81
C LEU A 86 -20.08 1.35 -7.15
N PRO A 87 -20.39 1.17 -8.45
CA PRO A 87 -21.49 0.32 -8.88
C PRO A 87 -21.33 -1.13 -8.40
N ASP A 88 -22.44 -1.81 -8.12
CA ASP A 88 -22.42 -3.15 -7.56
C ASP A 88 -21.80 -4.20 -8.49
N ASP A 89 -21.93 -4.00 -9.80
CA ASP A 89 -21.38 -4.84 -10.86
C ASP A 89 -19.89 -4.58 -11.13
N GLU A 90 -19.36 -3.39 -10.80
CA GLU A 90 -17.94 -3.07 -10.95
C GLU A 90 -17.08 -3.48 -9.74
N ALA A 91 -17.69 -3.76 -8.59
CA ALA A 91 -16.95 -3.94 -7.34
C ALA A 91 -15.94 -5.11 -7.37
N GLY A 92 -16.27 -6.21 -8.03
CA GLY A 92 -15.36 -7.35 -8.21
C GLY A 92 -14.15 -6.99 -9.06
N ASP A 93 -14.37 -6.29 -10.18
CA ASP A 93 -13.29 -5.84 -11.07
C ASP A 93 -12.36 -4.85 -10.37
N ARG A 94 -12.92 -3.87 -9.65
CA ARG A 94 -12.12 -2.90 -8.86
C ARG A 94 -11.32 -3.56 -7.75
N ALA A 95 -11.89 -4.55 -7.06
CA ALA A 95 -11.17 -5.32 -6.05
C ALA A 95 -9.99 -6.10 -6.66
N GLY A 96 -10.19 -6.67 -7.85
CA GLY A 96 -9.13 -7.32 -8.63
C GLY A 96 -8.01 -6.36 -9.03
N GLU A 97 -8.36 -5.16 -9.53
CA GLU A 97 -7.40 -4.11 -9.88
C GLU A 97 -6.54 -3.70 -8.68
N LEU A 98 -7.16 -3.45 -7.52
CA LEU A 98 -6.46 -3.09 -6.28
C LEU A 98 -5.52 -4.19 -5.81
N ARG A 99 -5.99 -5.45 -5.82
CA ARG A 99 -5.17 -6.62 -5.46
C ARG A 99 -3.94 -6.76 -6.35
N ILE A 100 -4.06 -6.49 -7.65
CA ILE A 100 -2.92 -6.60 -8.59
C ILE A 100 -1.75 -5.69 -8.18
N PHE A 101 -2.05 -4.51 -7.60
CA PHE A 101 -0.99 -3.61 -7.11
C PHE A 101 -0.24 -4.20 -5.92
N GLU A 102 -0.93 -4.89 -5.02
CA GLU A 102 -0.32 -5.58 -3.87
C GLU A 102 0.53 -6.78 -4.32
N ASP A 103 -0.03 -7.64 -5.18
CA ASP A 103 0.64 -8.86 -5.67
C ASP A 103 1.89 -8.53 -6.49
N ARG A 104 1.84 -7.47 -7.33
CA ARG A 104 3.03 -7.02 -8.07
C ARG A 104 4.13 -6.55 -7.13
N HIS A 105 3.80 -5.89 -6.03
CA HIS A 105 4.79 -5.43 -5.07
C HIS A 105 5.47 -6.61 -4.35
N VAL A 106 4.71 -7.62 -3.91
CA VAL A 106 5.26 -8.83 -3.29
C VAL A 106 6.25 -9.52 -4.24
N LYS A 107 5.89 -9.66 -5.52
CA LYS A 107 6.79 -10.23 -6.54
C LYS A 107 8.05 -9.37 -6.78
N LEU A 108 7.90 -8.05 -6.87
CA LEU A 108 9.02 -7.11 -7.02
C LEU A 108 9.97 -7.13 -5.81
N ALA A 109 9.42 -7.20 -4.60
CA ALA A 109 10.19 -7.29 -3.36
C ALA A 109 10.97 -8.60 -3.29
N GLY A 110 10.37 -9.73 -3.67
CA GLY A 110 11.06 -11.02 -3.79
C GLY A 110 12.21 -10.98 -4.81
N GLN A 111 11.97 -10.43 -6.01
CA GLN A 111 13.00 -10.28 -7.03
C GLN A 111 14.15 -9.35 -6.61
N LEU A 112 13.87 -8.31 -5.82
CA LEU A 112 14.90 -7.42 -5.26
C LEU A 112 15.69 -8.08 -4.15
N ALA A 113 15.06 -8.90 -3.31
CA ALA A 113 15.72 -9.66 -2.25
C ALA A 113 16.65 -10.76 -2.82
N ASP A 114 16.27 -11.38 -3.94
CA ASP A 114 17.05 -12.44 -4.60
C ASP A 114 18.19 -11.90 -5.49
N ARG A 115 18.30 -10.58 -5.68
CA ARG A 115 19.41 -10.00 -6.46
C ARG A 115 20.70 -10.08 -5.64
N PRO A 116 21.77 -10.70 -6.17
CA PRO A 116 23.07 -10.66 -5.51
C PRO A 116 23.53 -9.20 -5.42
N VAL A 117 23.79 -8.74 -4.18
CA VAL A 117 24.42 -7.45 -3.94
C VAL A 117 25.82 -7.51 -4.52
N ALA A 118 26.03 -6.86 -5.66
CA ALA A 118 27.36 -6.65 -6.20
C ALA A 118 28.15 -5.81 -5.18
N ARG A 119 29.03 -6.47 -4.43
CA ARG A 119 30.03 -5.80 -3.59
C ARG A 119 30.93 -5.00 -4.52
N ARG A 120 30.70 -3.69 -4.60
CA ARG A 120 31.65 -2.78 -5.23
C ARG A 120 32.93 -2.84 -4.38
N PRO A 121 34.08 -3.24 -4.94
CA PRO A 121 35.31 -3.28 -4.16
C PRO A 121 35.60 -1.86 -3.66
N LEU A 122 35.80 -1.72 -2.35
CA LEU A 122 36.32 -0.51 -1.75
C LEU A 122 37.71 -0.27 -2.37
N ALA A 123 37.83 0.77 -3.17
CA ALA A 123 39.13 1.26 -3.58
C ALA A 123 39.86 1.71 -2.32
N THR A 124 40.88 0.97 -1.90
CA THR A 124 41.84 1.40 -0.89
C THR A 124 42.66 2.53 -1.47
N THR A 125 42.15 3.75 -1.39
CA THR A 125 42.98 4.94 -1.58
C THR A 125 43.68 5.20 -0.25
N THR A 126 44.93 4.78 -0.16
CA THR A 126 45.86 5.15 0.91
C THR A 126 46.13 6.65 0.78
N GLY A 127 45.21 7.47 1.28
CA GLY A 127 45.37 8.92 1.41
C GLY A 127 45.86 9.24 2.81
N THR A 128 47.11 9.67 2.92
CA THR A 128 47.72 10.24 4.12
C THR A 128 46.94 11.50 4.53
N TRP A 129 46.31 11.47 5.70
CA TRP A 129 45.66 12.64 6.29
C TRP A 129 46.65 13.34 7.23
N SER A 130 47.12 14.51 6.82
CA SER A 130 47.82 15.46 7.71
C SER A 130 46.80 16.46 8.26
N LEU A 131 46.63 16.50 9.58
CA LEU A 131 45.79 17.49 10.27
C LEU A 131 46.60 18.79 10.47
N PRO A 132 46.06 19.98 10.15
CA PRO A 132 46.64 21.23 10.61
C PRO A 132 46.21 21.50 12.05
N CYS A 133 47.20 21.72 12.91
CA CYS A 133 47.05 22.24 14.26
C CYS A 133 46.92 23.77 14.18
N SER A 134 45.85 24.35 14.76
CA SER A 134 45.78 25.72 15.30
C SER A 134 44.51 25.87 16.13
#